data_AF-X1HBH4-F1
#
_entry.id   AF-X1HBH4-F1
#
_cell.length_a   1.000
_cell.length_b   1.000
_cell.length_c   1.000
_cell.angle_alpha   90.00
_cell.angle_beta   90.00
_cell.angle_gamma   90.00
#
_symmetry.space_group_name_H-M   'P 1'
#
loop_
_entity.id
_entity.type
_entity.pdbx_description
1 polymer ?
#
loop_
_entity_poly.entity_id
_entity_poly.type
_entity_poly.pdbx_seq_one_letter_code
_entity_poly.pdbx_strand_id
1 'polypeptide(L)'
;MILKTRIFDLYNGKYENLSELAQAMGISVSQIYRVRQGKRSINQKFLIGAIKAFPQYKFGDLFYFAPEVPSVTKYTADKEAAKRGKSQS
;
A
#
# COMPACT_ATOMS: atom_id res chain seq x y z
N MET A 1 10.17 7.00 7.74
CA MET A 1 9.07 6.19 8.31
C MET A 1 7.87 6.31 7.40
N ILE A 2 7.25 5.22 7.01
CA ILE A 2 6.08 5.16 6.14
C ILE A 2 4.88 4.63 6.91
N LEU A 3 3.69 5.19 6.66
CA LEU A 3 2.46 4.69 7.24
C LEU A 3 1.98 3.45 6.46
N LYS A 4 1.76 2.35 7.16
CA LYS A 4 1.20 1.10 6.65
C LYS A 4 -0.12 0.78 7.36
N THR A 5 -0.84 -0.21 6.85
CA THR A 5 -2.16 -0.59 7.35
C THR A 5 -2.27 -2.10 7.58
N ARG A 6 -3.07 -2.49 8.58
CA ARG A 6 -3.44 -3.88 8.90
C ARG A 6 -4.83 -4.25 8.38
N ILE A 7 -5.54 -3.34 7.69
CA ILE A 7 -6.92 -3.61 7.26
C ILE A 7 -7.02 -4.83 6.32
N PHE A 8 -5.95 -5.16 5.59
CA PHE A 8 -5.91 -6.32 4.71
C PHE A 8 -5.81 -7.65 5.46
N ASP A 9 -5.43 -7.61 6.74
CA ASP A 9 -5.44 -8.76 7.63
C ASP A 9 -6.79 -8.82 8.38
N LEU A 10 -7.37 -7.65 8.69
CA LEU A 10 -8.60 -7.52 9.48
C LEU A 10 -9.91 -7.67 8.70
N TYR A 11 -9.89 -7.53 7.36
CA TYR A 11 -11.14 -7.56 6.59
C TYR A 11 -11.73 -8.97 6.48
N ASN A 12 -10.90 -10.02 6.51
CA ASN A 12 -11.34 -11.41 6.47
C ASN A 12 -12.20 -11.70 7.71
N GLY A 13 -13.49 -11.98 7.49
CA GLY A 13 -14.48 -12.20 8.55
C GLY A 13 -15.40 -11.01 8.81
N LYS A 14 -15.09 -9.82 8.29
CA LYS A 14 -16.01 -8.66 8.30
C LYS A 14 -16.58 -8.34 6.93
N TYR A 15 -15.79 -8.56 5.88
CA TYR A 15 -16.16 -8.33 4.49
C TYR A 15 -15.74 -9.55 3.66
N GLU A 16 -16.59 -9.94 2.72
CA GLU A 16 -16.38 -11.11 1.86
C GLU A 16 -15.23 -10.88 0.86
N ASN A 17 -15.02 -9.63 0.44
CA ASN A 17 -14.05 -9.28 -0.57
C ASN A 17 -13.60 -7.81 -0.51
N LEU A 18 -12.61 -7.46 -1.35
CA LEU A 18 -12.07 -6.10 -1.41
C LEU A 18 -13.04 -5.06 -1.98
N SER A 19 -14.02 -5.47 -2.81
CA SER A 19 -15.02 -4.55 -3.33
C SER A 19 -15.97 -4.10 -2.24
N GLU A 20 -16.42 -5.04 -1.40
CA GLU A 20 -17.25 -4.74 -0.23
C GLU A 20 -16.50 -3.88 0.79
N LEU A 21 -15.22 -4.20 1.06
CA LEU A 21 -14.36 -3.36 1.89
C LEU A 21 -14.25 -1.93 1.32
N ALA A 22 -14.06 -1.78 0.00
CA ALA A 22 -13.97 -0.46 -0.64
C ALA A 22 -15.27 0.34 -0.49
N GLN A 23 -16.42 -0.35 -0.63
CA GLN A 23 -17.74 0.24 -0.43
C GLN A 23 -17.92 0.72 1.01
N ALA A 24 -17.58 -0.11 2.00
CA ALA A 24 -17.65 0.27 3.41
C ALA A 24 -16.71 1.44 3.76
N MET A 25 -15.54 1.50 3.13
CA MET A 25 -14.59 2.59 3.28
C MET A 25 -14.98 3.86 2.51
N GLY A 26 -15.96 3.80 1.60
CA GLY A 26 -16.34 4.93 0.74
C GLY A 26 -15.23 5.36 -0.25
N ILE A 27 -14.44 4.40 -0.73
CA ILE A 27 -13.36 4.64 -1.70
C ILE A 27 -13.50 3.74 -2.93
N SER A 28 -12.79 4.05 -4.01
CA SER A 28 -12.81 3.19 -5.18
C SER A 28 -12.03 1.90 -4.93
N VAL A 29 -12.50 0.80 -5.53
CA VAL A 29 -11.82 -0.50 -5.51
C VAL A 29 -10.38 -0.39 -6.03
N SER A 30 -10.17 0.43 -7.08
CA SER A 30 -8.83 0.74 -7.62
C SER A 30 -7.89 1.38 -6.59
N GLN A 31 -8.43 2.21 -5.67
CA GLN A 31 -7.62 2.79 -4.60
C GLN A 31 -7.18 1.72 -3.60
N ILE A 32 -8.07 0.78 -3.24
CA ILE A 32 -7.72 -0.37 -2.39
C ILE A 32 -6.59 -1.20 -3.02
N TYR A 33 -6.72 -1.58 -4.29
CA TYR A 33 -5.71 -2.40 -4.95
C TYR A 33 -4.34 -1.70 -5.02
N ARG A 34 -4.32 -0.40 -5.32
CA ARG A 34 -3.06 0.36 -5.39
C ARG A 34 -2.37 0.48 -4.04
N VAL A 35 -3.12 0.66 -2.95
CA VAL A 35 -2.55 0.66 -1.58
C VAL A 35 -2.05 -0.73 -1.21
N ARG A 36 -2.83 -1.79 -1.47
CA ARG A 36 -2.43 -3.18 -1.21
C ARG A 36 -1.14 -3.57 -1.94
N GLN A 37 -0.99 -3.13 -3.20
CA GLN A 37 0.19 -3.42 -4.03
C GLN A 37 1.38 -2.49 -3.72
N GLY A 38 1.25 -1.52 -2.80
CA GLY A 38 2.29 -0.53 -2.52
C GLY A 38 2.51 0.49 -3.65
N LYS A 39 1.63 0.53 -4.67
CA LYS A 39 1.68 1.49 -5.79
C LYS A 39 1.18 2.88 -5.39
N ARG A 40 0.56 3.01 -4.23
CA ARG A 40 0.07 4.29 -3.68
C ARG A 40 0.21 4.28 -2.16
N SER A 41 0.68 5.40 -1.62
CA SER A 41 0.69 5.65 -0.18
C SER A 41 -0.72 5.82 0.39
N ILE A 42 -0.86 5.59 1.69
CA ILE A 42 -2.09 5.83 2.43
C ILE A 42 -2.34 7.33 2.51
N ASN A 43 -3.50 7.79 2.05
CA ASN A 43 -3.91 9.19 2.09
C ASN A 43 -5.05 9.41 3.08
N GLN A 44 -5.40 10.67 3.33
CA GLN A 44 -6.47 11.05 4.25
C GLN A 44 -7.81 10.36 3.95
N LYS A 45 -8.19 10.25 2.66
CA LYS A 45 -9.44 9.59 2.27
C LYS A 45 -9.44 8.10 2.68
N PHE A 46 -8.30 7.44 2.52
CA PHE A 46 -8.12 6.05 2.95
C PHE A 46 -8.20 5.92 4.48
N LEU A 47 -7.58 6.84 5.22
CA LEU A 47 -7.63 6.86 6.69
C LEU A 47 -9.07 7.00 7.20
N ILE A 48 -9.79 8.01 6.72
CA ILE A 48 -11.18 8.27 7.10
C ILE A 48 -12.05 7.07 6.75
N GLY A 49 -11.86 6.50 5.55
CA GLY A 49 -12.60 5.33 5.10
C GLY A 49 -12.38 4.12 5.99
N ALA A 50 -11.13 3.84 6.36
CA ALA A 50 -10.81 2.72 7.25
C ALA A 50 -11.44 2.89 8.63
N ILE A 51 -11.35 4.08 9.23
CA ILE A 51 -11.93 4.36 10.55
C ILE A 51 -13.46 4.16 10.52
N LYS A 52 -14.13 4.56 9.43
CA LYS A 52 -15.57 4.34 9.23
C LYS A 52 -15.92 2.87 9.03
N ALA A 53 -15.10 2.14 8.25
CA ALA A 53 -15.31 0.72 8.00
C ALA A 53 -15.02 -0.14 9.25
N PHE A 54 -14.13 0.31 10.13
CA PHE A 54 -13.69 -0.44 11.31
C PHE A 54 -13.89 0.36 12.62
N PRO A 55 -15.13 0.72 12.98
CA PRO A 55 -15.41 1.57 14.14
C PRO A 55 -15.05 0.91 15.48
N GLN A 56 -14.95 -0.42 15.53
CA GLN A 56 -14.56 -1.15 16.74
C GLN A 56 -13.05 -1.19 16.99
N TYR A 57 -12.23 -0.66 16.07
CA TYR A 57 -10.78 -0.66 16.15
C TYR A 57 -10.24 0.76 16.37
N LYS A 58 -9.17 0.88 17.17
CA LYS A 58 -8.48 2.16 17.36
C LYS A 58 -7.55 2.43 16.17
N PHE A 59 -7.14 3.69 16.01
CA PHE A 59 -6.22 4.08 14.92
C PHE A 59 -4.95 3.20 14.88
N GLY A 60 -4.35 2.91 16.04
CA GLY A 60 -3.14 2.08 16.12
C GLY A 60 -3.35 0.60 15.80
N ASP A 61 -4.58 0.11 15.87
CA ASP A 61 -4.91 -1.25 15.45
C ASP A 61 -5.02 -1.34 13.91
N LEU A 62 -5.42 -0.23 13.27
CA LEU A 62 -5.60 -0.13 11.83
C LEU A 62 -4.33 0.29 11.08
N PHE A 63 -3.50 1.11 11.70
CA PHE A 63 -2.36 1.77 11.09
C PHE A 63 -1.12 1.73 11.98
N TYR A 64 0.05 1.60 11.34
CA TYR A 64 1.33 1.58 12.02
C TYR A 64 2.42 2.22 11.16
N PHE A 65 3.46 2.71 11.80
CA PHE A 65 4.64 3.22 11.11
C PHE A 65 5.67 2.11 10.92
N ALA A 66 6.26 2.05 9.74
CA ALA A 66 7.37 1.16 9.42
C ALA A 66 8.56 1.95 8.85
N PRO A 67 9.79 1.44 8.95
CA PRO A 67 10.92 1.99 8.22
C PRO A 67 10.61 2.04 6.72
N GLU A 68 11.14 3.06 6.04
CA GLU A 68 11.08 3.10 4.58
C GLU A 68 12.05 2.03 4.07
N VAL A 69 11.51 0.98 3.46
CA VAL A 69 12.35 -0.01 2.80
C VAL A 69 12.77 0.64 1.48
N PRO A 70 14.07 0.80 1.19
CA PRO A 70 14.49 1.30 -0.11
C PRO A 70 13.90 0.36 -1.15
N SER A 71 12.92 0.86 -1.91
CA SER A 71 12.44 0.17 -3.09
C SER A 71 13.66 -0.03 -3.96
N VAL A 72 14.04 -1.28 -4.24
CA VAL A 72 15.01 -1.57 -5.31
C VAL A 72 14.31 -1.20 -6.61
N THR A 73 14.29 0.09 -6.90
CA THR A 73 13.84 0.65 -8.15
C THR A 73 14.87 0.16 -9.16
N LYS A 74 14.40 -0.52 -10.20
CA LYS A 74 15.19 -1.13 -11.29
C LYS A 74 16.11 -0.17 -12.07
N TYR A 75 16.37 1.03 -11.58
CA TYR A 75 17.21 2.05 -12.21
C TYR A 75 18.72 1.81 -12.07
N THR A 76 19.16 0.98 -11.11
CA THR A 76 20.60 0.70 -10.92
C THR A 76 21.13 -0.47 -11.75
N ALA A 77 20.27 -1.41 -12.18
CA ALA A 77 20.70 -2.51 -13.05
C ALA A 77 21.03 -2.04 -14.48
N ASP A 78 20.28 -1.05 -15.00
CA ASP A 78 20.46 -0.59 -16.37
C ASP A 78 21.72 0.28 -16.56
N LYS A 79 22.17 0.99 -15.51
CA LYS A 79 23.41 1.79 -15.56
C LYS A 79 24.68 0.94 -15.51
N GLU A 80 24.65 -0.24 -14.88
CA GLU A 80 25.81 -1.15 -14.89
C GLU A 80 25.93 -1.94 -16.21
N ALA A 81 24.82 -2.30 -16.84
CA ALA A 81 24.83 -2.92 -18.18
C ALA A 81 25.35 -1.95 -19.26
N ALA A 82 24.99 -0.66 -19.18
CA ALA A 82 25.45 0.37 -20.13
C ALA A 82 26.94 0.71 -20.01
N LYS A 83 27.60 0.40 -18.89
CA LYS A 83 29.06 0.59 -18.73
C LYS A 83 29.88 -0.58 -19.27
N ARG A 84 29.31 -1.78 -19.39
CA ARG A 84 30.02 -2.97 -19.92
C ARG A 84 30.03 -3.05 -21.46
N GLY A 85 29.19 -2.29 -22.16
CA GLY A 85 29.10 -2.30 -23.63
C GLY A 85 29.97 -1.30 -24.40
N LYS A 86 30.82 -0.49 -23.73
CA LYS A 86 31.66 0.54 -24.40
C LYS A 86 33.16 0.35 -24.21
N SER A 87 33.62 -0.88 -23.97
CA SER A 87 35.06 -1.18 -23.93
C SER A 87 35.32 -2.47 -24.71
N GLN A 88 35.00 -2.45 -26.01
CA GLN A 88 35.53 -3.35 -27.03
C GLN A 88 34.96 -2.96 -28.41
N SER A 89 35.67 -2.08 -29.12
CA SER A 89 35.86 -1.97 -30.58
C SER A 89 36.17 -0.54 -30.96
#